data_AF-A0A928VEW3-F1
#
_entry.id   AF-A0A928VEW3-F1
#
_cell.length_a   1.000
_cell.length_b   1.000
_cell.length_c   1.000
_cell.angle_alpha   90.00
_cell.angle_beta   90.00
_cell.angle_gamma   90.00
#
_symmetry.space_group_name_H-M   'P 1'
#
loop_
_entity.id
_entity.type
_entity.pdbx_description
1 polymer ?
#
loop_
_entity_poly.entity_id
_entity_poly.type
_entity_poly.pdbx_seq_one_letter_code
_entity_poly.pdbx_strand_id
1 'polypeptide(L)'
;MSSTRPSSDEFPTSLTTASDDVTAMMSDLFLRHRLRIVEDLWEAVLRQECGQELVDLLNQLRRMCSPEGQATTFTGSEVLQVVEKLDLNEAIRAARAFALYFQLINIVEQHYEQRDQQLQYRMAREGHGQPDPKHERQAYATEEDAGRPEADFLERSLHEAASRREIGTFHWLFPRLKQLNVPPQLIQKLINQLDVWLVFTAHPTEIVRHTIRDKQRRIAKILRQLDSVEDSLKAIGLSSSWETESLRDQLTEEIRLWWRTDELHQFKPTVLDEVDHALHYFREVIFDAIPHLYKRLETAVYGSFPKMQMPRRNFCQFGSWVGADRDGNPSVTPQVTWQTACYQRRLVLERYVHSIQSLSELLSLSLHWSDVLPDLLESLEQ
;
A
#
# COMPACT_ATOMS: atom_id res chain seq x y z
N MET A 1 -8.29 -16.97 70.02
CA MET A 1 -8.45 -17.84 68.83
C MET A 1 -8.83 -16.96 67.66
N SER A 2 -7.82 -16.37 67.02
CA SER A 2 -7.94 -15.58 65.78
C SER A 2 -7.19 -16.34 64.71
N SER A 3 -7.88 -16.71 63.63
CA SER A 3 -7.28 -17.38 62.48
C SER A 3 -7.55 -16.54 61.24
N THR A 4 -6.56 -15.72 60.91
CA THR A 4 -6.32 -15.10 59.60
C THR A 4 -6.08 -16.17 58.55
N ARG A 5 -6.83 -16.12 57.43
CA ARG A 5 -6.55 -16.91 56.22
C ARG A 5 -5.47 -16.21 55.38
N PRO A 6 -4.56 -16.95 54.72
CA PRO A 6 -3.57 -16.38 53.83
C PRO A 6 -4.14 -16.18 52.41
N SER A 7 -3.57 -15.16 51.76
CA SER A 7 -3.67 -14.76 50.36
C SER A 7 -3.20 -15.86 49.39
N SER A 8 -3.95 -16.07 48.31
CA SER A 8 -3.60 -16.96 47.19
C SER A 8 -3.47 -16.15 45.89
N ASP A 9 -2.26 -16.21 45.33
CA ASP A 9 -1.87 -16.23 43.92
C ASP A 9 -2.29 -15.10 42.97
N GLU A 10 -1.38 -14.13 42.80
CA GLU A 10 -1.20 -13.37 41.57
C GLU A 10 -0.55 -14.27 40.51
N PHE A 11 -1.28 -14.59 39.44
CA PHE A 11 -0.70 -15.16 38.20
C PHE A 11 -0.26 -14.00 37.27
N PRO A 12 0.97 -14.04 36.70
CA PRO A 12 1.49 -12.94 35.91
C PRO A 12 0.86 -12.88 34.50
N THR A 13 0.29 -11.72 34.17
CA THR A 13 -0.29 -11.34 32.88
C THR A 13 0.78 -10.87 31.88
N SER A 14 1.77 -11.74 31.57
CA SER A 14 2.99 -11.35 30.82
C SER A 14 3.25 -12.11 29.50
N LEU A 15 2.27 -12.85 28.98
CA LEU A 15 2.49 -13.72 27.80
C LEU A 15 2.10 -13.10 26.45
N THR A 16 1.23 -12.09 26.41
CA THR A 16 0.78 -11.45 25.15
C THR A 16 1.70 -10.34 24.65
N THR A 17 2.32 -9.57 25.54
CA THR A 17 3.25 -8.49 25.12
C THR A 17 4.52 -9.05 24.47
N ALA A 18 4.96 -10.23 24.90
CA ALA A 18 6.16 -10.87 24.36
C ALA A 18 5.97 -11.40 22.92
N SER A 19 4.77 -11.82 22.52
CA SER A 19 4.54 -12.32 21.16
C SER A 19 4.49 -11.20 20.13
N ASP A 20 3.90 -10.06 20.48
CA ASP A 20 3.77 -8.91 19.60
C ASP A 20 5.13 -8.21 19.40
N ASP A 21 5.92 -8.08 20.47
CA ASP A 21 7.29 -7.57 20.42
C ASP A 21 8.21 -8.47 19.58
N VAL A 22 8.08 -9.81 19.70
CA VAL A 22 8.86 -10.75 18.89
C VAL A 22 8.47 -10.67 17.41
N THR A 23 7.17 -10.55 17.11
CA THR A 23 6.68 -10.45 15.72
C THR A 23 7.15 -9.15 15.07
N ALA A 24 7.05 -8.03 15.77
CA ALA A 24 7.55 -6.73 15.30
C ALA A 24 9.07 -6.74 15.11
N MET A 25 9.83 -7.33 16.04
CA MET A 25 11.28 -7.46 15.93
C MET A 25 11.69 -8.37 14.76
N MET A 26 10.93 -9.43 14.50
CA MET A 26 11.17 -10.27 13.32
C MET A 26 10.88 -9.52 12.02
N SER A 27 9.76 -8.81 11.91
CA SER A 27 9.44 -7.99 10.72
C SER A 27 10.53 -6.95 10.42
N ASP A 28 11.06 -6.27 11.45
CA ASP A 28 12.18 -5.33 11.30
C ASP A 28 13.47 -6.04 10.83
N LEU A 29 13.78 -7.24 11.35
CA LEU A 29 14.93 -8.02 10.88
C LEU A 29 14.79 -8.44 9.41
N PHE A 30 13.60 -8.83 8.97
CA PHE A 30 13.34 -9.17 7.56
C PHE A 30 13.49 -7.95 6.66
N LEU A 31 12.91 -6.81 7.05
CA LEU A 31 13.04 -5.54 6.34
C LEU A 31 14.52 -5.17 6.17
N ARG A 32 15.29 -5.14 7.26
CA ARG A 32 16.72 -4.81 7.22
C ARG A 32 17.54 -5.78 6.37
N HIS A 33 17.20 -7.07 6.42
CA HIS A 33 17.85 -8.08 5.58
C HIS A 33 17.59 -7.82 4.09
N ARG A 34 16.33 -7.54 3.71
CA ARG A 34 15.98 -7.28 2.32
C ARG A 34 16.55 -5.95 1.81
N LEU A 35 16.53 -4.91 2.64
CA LEU A 35 17.18 -3.62 2.32
C LEU A 35 18.66 -3.83 1.98
N ARG A 36 19.38 -4.63 2.78
CA ARG A 36 20.78 -4.96 2.51
C ARG A 36 20.96 -5.70 1.18
N ILE A 37 20.14 -6.71 0.89
CA ILE A 37 20.22 -7.44 -0.39
C ILE A 37 20.00 -6.48 -1.57
N VAL A 38 18.98 -5.62 -1.50
CA VAL A 38 18.67 -4.69 -2.60
C VAL A 38 19.78 -3.64 -2.76
N GLU A 39 20.36 -3.18 -1.65
CA GLU A 39 21.53 -2.27 -1.66
C GLU A 39 22.76 -2.93 -2.31
N ASP A 40 23.07 -4.17 -1.93
CA ASP A 40 24.20 -4.93 -2.50
C ASP A 40 24.02 -5.15 -4.02
N LEU A 41 22.80 -5.49 -4.46
CA LEU A 41 22.49 -5.68 -5.88
C LEU A 41 22.57 -4.35 -6.66
N TRP A 42 22.04 -3.27 -6.09
CA TRP A 42 22.14 -1.93 -6.68
C TRP A 42 23.60 -1.49 -6.84
N GLU A 43 24.43 -1.68 -5.81
CA GLU A 43 25.85 -1.34 -5.88
C GLU A 43 26.59 -2.20 -6.92
N ALA A 44 26.27 -3.50 -7.00
CA ALA A 44 26.83 -4.40 -8.00
C ALA A 44 26.48 -3.96 -9.43
N VAL A 45 25.23 -3.56 -9.68
CA VAL A 45 24.78 -3.02 -10.97
C VAL A 45 25.55 -1.73 -11.30
N LEU A 46 25.65 -0.78 -10.36
CA LEU A 46 26.37 0.46 -10.59
C LEU A 46 27.86 0.22 -10.87
N ARG A 47 28.50 -0.69 -10.12
CA ARG A 47 29.89 -1.06 -10.34
C ARG A 47 30.11 -1.63 -11.73
N GLN A 48 29.19 -2.46 -12.22
CA GLN A 48 29.27 -3.07 -13.54
C GLN A 48 28.99 -2.05 -14.68
N GLU A 49 28.04 -1.15 -14.49
CA GLU A 49 27.59 -0.22 -15.53
C GLU A 49 28.42 1.07 -15.59
N CYS A 50 28.98 1.52 -14.47
CA CYS A 50 29.67 2.81 -14.34
C CYS A 50 31.09 2.73 -13.78
N GLY A 51 31.52 1.55 -13.31
CA GLY A 51 32.84 1.36 -12.71
C GLY A 51 32.87 1.67 -11.21
N GLN A 52 34.04 1.43 -10.60
CA GLN A 52 34.23 1.59 -9.16
C GLN A 52 34.25 3.07 -8.70
N GLU A 53 34.64 3.99 -9.59
CA GLU A 53 34.76 5.42 -9.27
C GLU A 53 33.42 6.04 -8.81
N LEU A 54 32.31 5.71 -9.48
CA LEU A 54 30.99 6.19 -9.10
C LEU A 54 30.56 5.62 -7.74
N VAL A 55 30.84 4.33 -7.50
CA VAL A 55 30.51 3.66 -6.24
C VAL A 55 31.29 4.28 -5.08
N ASP A 56 32.57 4.58 -5.29
CA ASP A 56 33.42 5.25 -4.30
C ASP A 56 32.92 6.66 -4.00
N LEU A 57 32.53 7.42 -5.03
CA LEU A 57 31.91 8.74 -4.87
C LEU A 57 30.62 8.68 -4.05
N LEU A 58 29.72 7.74 -4.35
CA LEU A 58 28.47 7.57 -3.61
C LEU A 58 28.72 7.20 -2.15
N ASN A 59 29.68 6.31 -1.90
CA ASN A 59 30.09 5.92 -0.55
C ASN A 59 30.72 7.09 0.22
N GLN A 60 31.52 7.93 -0.44
CA GLN A 60 32.06 9.15 0.14
C GLN A 60 30.92 10.11 0.52
N LEU A 61 29.99 10.38 -0.40
CA LEU A 61 28.83 11.24 -0.16
C LEU A 61 27.96 10.73 0.99
N ARG A 62 27.71 9.42 1.07
CA ARG A 62 26.92 8.81 2.14
C ARG A 62 27.60 8.89 3.50
N ARG A 63 28.92 8.76 3.58
CA ARG A 63 29.67 8.91 4.84
C ARG A 63 29.67 10.34 5.38
N MET A 64 29.59 11.33 4.48
CA MET A 64 29.52 12.74 4.84
C MET A 64 28.10 13.17 5.28
N CYS A 65 27.08 12.40 4.92
CA CYS A 65 25.71 12.61 5.36
C CYS A 65 25.43 11.79 6.64
N SER A 66 24.90 12.44 7.69
CA SER A 66 24.53 11.76 8.94
C SER A 66 23.47 10.68 8.70
N PRO A 67 23.56 9.50 9.36
CA PRO A 67 22.63 8.38 9.17
C PRO A 67 21.15 8.68 9.52
N GLU A 68 20.87 9.77 10.22
CA GLU A 68 19.52 10.09 10.72
C GLU A 68 18.93 11.39 10.13
N GLY A 69 19.58 12.01 9.12
CA GLY A 69 19.14 13.31 8.58
C GLY A 69 19.24 14.48 9.59
N GLN A 70 19.52 14.18 10.86
CA GLN A 70 19.83 15.12 11.93
C GLN A 70 21.34 15.32 12.01
N ALA A 71 21.91 16.04 11.05
CA ALA A 71 23.26 16.55 11.21
C ALA A 71 23.21 17.69 12.25
N THR A 72 23.37 17.37 13.53
CA THR A 72 23.48 18.35 14.63
C THR A 72 24.66 19.31 14.43
N THR A 73 25.65 18.89 13.64
CA THR A 73 26.71 19.72 13.08
C THR A 73 26.80 19.47 11.57
N PHE A 74 25.96 20.16 10.79
CA PHE A 74 26.10 20.18 9.34
C PHE A 74 27.34 21.01 8.95
N THR A 75 28.50 20.36 8.77
CA THR A 75 29.64 20.92 8.04
C THR A 75 29.33 20.90 6.54
N GLY A 76 28.28 21.61 6.12
CA GLY A 76 27.80 21.64 4.73
C GLY A 76 28.89 21.97 3.70
N SER A 77 29.95 22.66 4.13
CA SER A 77 31.09 23.01 3.30
C SER A 77 31.80 21.82 2.64
N GLU A 78 31.85 20.63 3.26
CA GLU A 78 32.61 19.50 2.70
C GLU A 78 31.86 18.81 1.55
N VAL A 79 30.55 18.55 1.74
CA VAL A 79 29.70 17.98 0.67
C VAL A 79 29.59 18.96 -0.50
N LEU A 80 29.39 20.25 -0.21
CA LEU A 80 29.34 21.30 -1.24
C LEU A 80 30.63 21.34 -2.07
N GLN A 81 31.80 21.27 -1.43
CA GLN A 81 33.08 21.25 -2.14
C GLN A 81 33.27 20.02 -3.04
N VAL A 82 32.72 18.87 -2.67
CA VAL A 82 32.75 17.67 -3.52
C VAL A 82 31.80 17.86 -4.70
N VAL A 83 30.56 18.30 -4.45
CA VAL A 83 29.56 18.52 -5.49
C VAL A 83 29.99 19.60 -6.49
N GLU A 84 30.61 20.69 -6.04
CA GLU A 84 31.12 21.77 -6.91
C GLU A 84 32.27 21.33 -7.83
N LYS A 85 32.97 20.25 -7.49
CA LYS A 85 34.08 19.70 -8.29
C LYS A 85 33.63 18.66 -9.32
N LEU A 86 32.40 18.14 -9.20
CA LEU A 86 31.87 17.15 -10.14
C LEU A 86 31.62 17.80 -11.50
N ASP A 87 31.96 17.08 -12.56
CA ASP A 87 31.47 17.48 -13.88
C ASP A 87 29.95 17.22 -14.00
N LEU A 88 29.33 17.78 -15.04
CA LEU A 88 27.89 17.66 -15.23
C LEU A 88 27.42 16.20 -15.38
N ASN A 89 28.23 15.34 -16.01
CA ASN A 89 27.89 13.94 -16.24
C ASN A 89 28.01 13.12 -14.95
N GLU A 90 29.06 13.34 -14.16
CA GLU A 90 29.26 12.76 -12.84
C GLU A 90 28.12 13.17 -11.90
N ALA A 91 27.77 14.47 -11.88
CA ALA A 91 26.67 14.98 -11.07
C ALA A 91 25.32 14.34 -11.46
N ILE A 92 25.02 14.23 -12.76
CA ILE A 92 23.80 13.56 -13.25
C ILE A 92 23.80 12.07 -12.86
N ARG A 93 24.92 11.37 -13.02
CA ARG A 93 25.03 9.94 -12.66
C ARG A 93 24.85 9.73 -11.15
N ALA A 94 25.50 10.54 -10.32
CA ALA A 94 25.37 10.46 -8.87
C ALA A 94 23.93 10.76 -8.42
N ALA A 95 23.30 11.81 -8.96
CA ALA A 95 21.90 12.15 -8.66
C ALA A 95 20.94 11.02 -9.05
N ARG A 96 21.11 10.43 -10.25
CA ARG A 96 20.31 9.27 -10.69
C ARG A 96 20.54 8.04 -9.83
N ALA A 97 21.77 7.79 -9.39
CA ALA A 97 22.09 6.65 -8.54
C ALA A 97 21.38 6.76 -7.19
N PHE A 98 21.42 7.93 -6.56
CA PHE A 98 20.65 8.18 -5.33
C PHE A 98 19.14 8.11 -5.55
N ALA A 99 18.62 8.68 -6.64
CA ALA A 99 17.19 8.60 -6.96
C ALA A 99 16.71 7.15 -7.07
N LEU A 100 17.45 6.32 -7.82
CA LEU A 100 17.17 4.89 -7.94
C LEU A 100 17.26 4.17 -6.59
N TYR A 101 18.29 4.46 -5.78
CA TYR A 101 18.46 3.90 -4.44
C TYR A 101 17.25 4.19 -3.54
N PHE A 102 16.82 5.45 -3.45
CA PHE A 102 15.66 5.83 -2.64
C PHE A 102 14.36 5.21 -3.16
N GLN A 103 14.17 5.13 -4.48
CA GLN A 103 13.01 4.46 -5.05
C GLN A 103 13.00 2.96 -4.74
N LEU A 104 14.15 2.28 -4.78
CA LEU A 104 14.26 0.87 -4.41
C LEU A 104 13.96 0.63 -2.93
N ILE A 105 14.50 1.46 -2.03
CA ILE A 105 14.19 1.39 -0.60
C ILE A 105 12.71 1.56 -0.36
N ASN A 106 12.10 2.59 -0.96
CA ASN A 106 10.67 2.85 -0.79
C ASN A 106 9.82 1.66 -1.21
N ILE A 107 10.18 0.94 -2.28
CA ILE A 107 9.46 -0.27 -2.71
C ILE A 107 9.59 -1.39 -1.66
N VAL A 108 10.80 -1.59 -1.12
CA VAL A 108 11.05 -2.61 -0.10
C VAL A 108 10.26 -2.27 1.17
N GLU A 109 10.34 -1.03 1.65
CA GLU A 109 9.60 -0.56 2.82
C GLU A 109 8.08 -0.71 2.62
N GLN A 110 7.54 -0.23 1.52
CA GLN A 110 6.11 -0.38 1.20
C GLN A 110 5.68 -1.84 1.10
N HIS A 111 6.55 -2.72 0.57
CA HIS A 111 6.26 -4.15 0.47
C HIS A 111 6.17 -4.81 1.86
N TYR A 112 7.08 -4.50 2.78
CA TYR A 112 7.02 -5.00 4.16
C TYR A 112 5.89 -4.37 4.96
N GLU A 113 5.64 -3.07 4.80
CA GLU A 113 4.50 -2.39 5.44
C GLU A 113 3.17 -3.04 5.00
N GLN A 114 3.00 -3.29 3.69
CA GLN A 114 1.82 -4.00 3.17
C GLN A 114 1.73 -5.43 3.70
N ARG A 115 2.86 -6.14 3.81
CA ARG A 115 2.90 -7.50 4.35
C ARG A 115 2.49 -7.53 5.82
N ASP A 116 3.03 -6.63 6.63
CA ASP A 116 2.70 -6.52 8.06
C ASP A 116 1.23 -6.14 8.25
N GLN A 117 0.72 -5.18 7.47
CA GLN A 117 -0.70 -4.86 7.44
C GLN A 117 -1.53 -6.12 7.11
N GLN A 118 -1.18 -6.88 6.08
CA GLN A 118 -1.89 -8.12 5.72
C GLN A 118 -1.84 -9.19 6.82
N LEU A 119 -0.72 -9.33 7.52
CA LEU A 119 -0.58 -10.24 8.65
C LEU A 119 -1.48 -9.81 9.81
N GLN A 120 -1.51 -8.51 10.15
CA GLN A 120 -2.43 -7.94 11.13
C GLN A 120 -3.89 -8.20 10.73
N TYR A 121 -4.23 -8.03 9.45
CA TYR A 121 -5.56 -8.37 8.93
C TYR A 121 -5.92 -9.85 9.10
N ARG A 122 -4.97 -10.78 8.93
CA ARG A 122 -5.20 -12.22 9.11
C ARG A 122 -5.34 -12.57 10.58
N MET A 123 -4.45 -12.07 11.44
CA MET A 123 -4.51 -12.28 12.89
C MET A 123 -5.82 -11.75 13.48
N ALA A 124 -6.28 -10.58 13.03
CA ALA A 124 -7.58 -10.04 13.45
C ALA A 124 -8.77 -10.91 13.02
N ARG A 125 -8.65 -11.68 11.92
CA ARG A 125 -9.69 -12.63 11.46
C ARG A 125 -9.68 -13.94 12.22
N GLU A 126 -8.50 -14.45 12.58
CA GLU A 126 -8.34 -15.74 13.26
C GLU A 126 -8.54 -15.61 14.79
N GLY A 127 -8.26 -14.43 15.35
CA GLY A 127 -8.51 -14.09 16.75
C GLY A 127 -9.99 -13.81 17.04
N HIS A 128 -10.81 -14.86 17.20
CA HIS A 128 -12.12 -14.71 17.81
C HIS A 128 -11.99 -14.28 19.29
N GLY A 129 -12.15 -12.98 19.54
CA GLY A 129 -12.83 -12.46 20.74
C GLY A 129 -12.03 -12.33 22.03
N GLN A 130 -11.23 -11.27 22.17
CA GLN A 130 -11.21 -10.48 23.40
C GLN A 130 -10.53 -9.12 23.13
N PRO A 131 -11.19 -7.99 23.38
CA PRO A 131 -10.48 -6.72 23.47
C PRO A 131 -9.60 -6.78 24.73
N ASP A 132 -8.28 -6.59 24.56
CA ASP A 132 -7.36 -6.46 25.69
C ASP A 132 -7.73 -5.20 26.49
N PRO A 133 -8.14 -5.30 27.77
CA PRO A 133 -8.57 -4.14 28.58
C PRO A 133 -7.41 -3.17 28.87
N LYS A 134 -6.16 -3.52 28.56
CA LYS A 134 -5.01 -2.66 28.85
C LYS A 134 -4.88 -1.45 27.92
N HIS A 135 -5.62 -1.39 26.81
CA HIS A 135 -5.55 -0.27 25.87
C HIS A 135 -6.55 0.87 26.15
N GLU A 136 -7.36 0.77 27.22
CA GLU A 136 -8.34 1.80 27.60
C GLU A 136 -7.75 3.03 28.35
N ARG A 137 -6.46 3.03 28.73
CA ARG A 137 -5.91 4.08 29.60
C ARG A 137 -5.22 5.26 28.91
N GLN A 138 -5.14 5.31 27.58
CA GLN A 138 -4.42 6.39 26.88
C GLN A 138 -5.29 7.27 25.97
N ALA A 139 -6.61 7.22 26.12
CA ALA A 139 -7.52 8.17 25.47
C ALA A 139 -8.04 9.28 26.41
N TYR A 140 -7.65 9.25 27.70
CA TYR A 140 -8.00 10.29 28.68
C TYR A 140 -6.80 10.57 29.59
N ALA A 141 -5.76 11.21 29.05
CA ALA A 141 -4.77 11.91 29.88
C ALA A 141 -5.13 13.40 29.81
N THR A 142 -5.51 13.91 30.99
CA THR A 142 -5.91 15.28 31.30
C THR A 142 -4.86 16.32 30.92
N GLU A 143 -5.37 17.46 30.48
CA GLU A 143 -4.69 18.76 30.36
C GLU A 143 -3.92 19.09 31.65
N GLU A 144 -2.60 19.02 31.65
CA GLU A 144 -1.73 19.67 32.64
C GLU A 144 -0.26 19.60 32.18
N ASP A 145 0.14 20.45 31.23
CA ASP A 145 1.50 21.02 31.22
C ASP A 145 1.56 22.26 30.32
N ALA A 146 1.35 23.44 30.92
CA ALA A 146 1.49 24.73 30.25
C ALA A 146 2.94 25.21 30.38
N GLY A 147 3.74 25.12 29.31
CA GLY A 147 5.02 25.82 29.29
C GLY A 147 6.13 25.40 28.31
N ARG A 148 5.84 25.00 27.06
CA ARG A 148 6.87 24.85 25.99
C ARG A 148 6.31 25.19 24.59
N PRO A 149 7.16 25.59 23.61
CA PRO A 149 6.71 26.27 22.38
C PRO A 149 5.90 25.36 21.44
N GLU A 150 4.79 25.89 20.93
CA GLU A 150 3.71 25.20 20.19
C GLU A 150 4.13 24.57 18.84
N ALA A 151 5.35 24.80 18.35
CA ALA A 151 5.79 24.32 17.03
C ALA A 151 6.23 22.84 17.03
N ASP A 152 6.91 22.37 18.09
CA ASP A 152 7.37 20.97 18.20
C ASP A 152 6.21 19.98 18.45
N PHE A 153 5.10 20.46 19.00
CA PHE A 153 3.95 19.64 19.36
C PHE A 153 3.10 19.26 18.14
N LEU A 154 3.04 20.14 17.12
CA LEU A 154 2.32 19.88 15.87
C LEU A 154 3.04 18.83 15.02
N GLU A 155 4.38 18.89 14.94
CA GLU A 155 5.18 17.91 14.20
C GLU A 155 5.18 16.52 14.88
N ARG A 156 5.31 16.48 16.22
CA ARG A 156 5.19 15.22 16.98
C ARG A 156 3.77 14.65 16.97
N SER A 157 2.73 15.49 17.07
CA SER A 157 1.36 15.00 17.00
C SER A 157 1.01 14.44 15.62
N LEU A 158 1.60 14.96 14.54
CA LEU A 158 1.43 14.39 13.19
C LEU A 158 2.19 13.06 13.02
N HIS A 159 3.38 12.93 13.61
CA HIS A 159 4.15 11.67 13.60
C HIS A 159 3.59 10.60 14.56
N GLU A 160 3.08 10.97 15.74
CA GLU A 160 2.40 10.05 16.67
C GLU A 160 0.98 9.69 16.19
N ALA A 161 0.26 10.61 15.53
CA ALA A 161 -1.01 10.28 14.89
C ALA A 161 -0.83 9.37 13.65
N ALA A 162 0.36 9.36 13.05
CA ALA A 162 0.71 8.45 11.96
C ALA A 162 1.16 7.07 12.48
N SER A 163 1.76 6.98 13.67
CA SER A 163 2.38 5.73 14.16
C SER A 163 1.41 4.74 14.82
N ARG A 164 0.19 5.13 15.22
CA ARG A 164 -0.83 4.21 15.78
C ARG A 164 -2.28 4.63 15.52
N ARG A 165 -2.64 5.03 14.29
CA ARG A 165 -4.06 4.94 13.91
C ARG A 165 -4.37 3.45 13.76
N GLU A 166 -5.00 2.85 14.78
CA GLU A 166 -5.67 1.55 14.62
C GLU A 166 -6.60 1.68 13.41
N ILE A 167 -6.18 1.12 12.27
CA ILE A 167 -6.97 1.15 11.04
C ILE A 167 -8.20 0.28 11.32
N GLY A 168 -9.29 0.92 11.74
CA GLY A 168 -10.54 0.25 12.06
C GLY A 168 -11.12 -0.41 10.81
N THR A 169 -10.94 -1.72 10.71
CA THR A 169 -11.47 -2.52 9.59
C THR A 169 -12.97 -2.79 9.81
N PHE A 170 -13.75 -3.07 8.77
CA PHE A 170 -15.15 -3.50 8.96
C PHE A 170 -15.26 -4.71 9.89
N HIS A 171 -14.30 -5.63 9.80
CA HIS A 171 -14.28 -6.83 10.64
C HIS A 171 -14.13 -6.51 12.13
N TRP A 172 -13.41 -5.45 12.48
CA TRP A 172 -13.27 -4.97 13.85
C TRP A 172 -14.45 -4.07 14.28
N LEU A 173 -14.90 -3.20 13.39
CA LEU A 173 -15.90 -2.16 13.66
C LEU A 173 -17.23 -2.75 14.15
N PHE A 174 -17.82 -3.69 13.41
CA PHE A 174 -19.17 -4.17 13.73
C PHE A 174 -19.24 -4.98 15.05
N PRO A 175 -18.27 -5.85 15.36
CA PRO A 175 -18.18 -6.46 16.70
C PRO A 175 -18.00 -5.43 17.81
N ARG A 176 -17.19 -4.38 17.59
CA ARG A 176 -17.01 -3.32 18.57
C ARG A 176 -18.30 -2.53 18.82
N LEU A 177 -19.04 -2.18 17.76
CA LEU A 177 -20.35 -1.53 17.88
C LEU A 177 -21.35 -2.39 18.66
N LYS A 178 -21.28 -3.72 18.49
CA LYS A 178 -22.09 -4.67 19.26
C LYS A 178 -21.71 -4.69 20.74
N GLN A 179 -20.41 -4.70 21.06
CA GLN A 179 -19.91 -4.62 22.44
C GLN A 179 -20.31 -3.32 23.14
N LEU A 180 -20.30 -2.20 22.40
CA LEU A 180 -20.73 -0.89 22.88
C LEU A 180 -22.27 -0.74 22.96
N ASN A 181 -23.03 -1.81 22.68
CA ASN A 181 -24.50 -1.83 22.69
C ASN A 181 -25.14 -0.74 21.82
N VAL A 182 -24.52 -0.42 20.67
CA VAL A 182 -25.08 0.57 19.74
C VAL A 182 -26.40 0.04 19.16
N PRO A 183 -27.49 0.82 19.19
CA PRO A 183 -28.79 0.39 18.67
C PRO A 183 -28.72 0.00 17.18
N PRO A 184 -29.18 -1.20 16.77
CA PRO A 184 -29.11 -1.64 15.37
C PRO A 184 -29.84 -0.73 14.39
N GLN A 185 -30.91 -0.06 14.83
CA GLN A 185 -31.67 0.89 14.01
C GLN A 185 -30.84 2.13 13.64
N LEU A 186 -29.98 2.60 14.54
CA LEU A 186 -29.07 3.71 14.26
C LEU A 186 -28.05 3.31 13.20
N ILE A 187 -27.46 2.12 13.34
CA ILE A 187 -26.50 1.57 12.38
C ILE A 187 -27.17 1.40 11.01
N GLN A 188 -28.39 0.85 10.96
CA GLN A 188 -29.13 0.71 9.70
C GLN A 188 -29.39 2.05 9.01
N LYS A 189 -29.75 3.09 9.78
CA LYS A 189 -29.95 4.44 9.23
C LYS A 189 -28.67 4.98 8.60
N LEU A 190 -27.53 4.80 9.26
CA LEU A 190 -26.22 5.23 8.75
C LEU A 190 -25.81 4.45 7.50
N ILE A 191 -25.97 3.13 7.48
CA ILE A 191 -25.69 2.30 6.31
C ILE A 191 -26.54 2.70 5.11
N ASN A 192 -27.83 3.00 5.33
CA ASN A 192 -28.73 3.44 4.26
C ASN A 192 -28.36 4.82 3.68
N GLN A 193 -27.62 5.63 4.43
CA GLN A 193 -27.17 6.98 4.05
C GLN A 193 -25.69 7.01 3.63
N LEU A 194 -25.00 5.86 3.65
CA LEU A 194 -23.60 5.79 3.28
C LEU A 194 -23.45 6.14 1.80
N ASP A 195 -22.70 7.20 1.52
CA ASP A 195 -22.35 7.64 0.18
C ASP A 195 -20.93 8.22 0.20
N VAL A 196 -20.06 7.66 -0.62
CA VAL A 196 -18.64 7.95 -0.69
C VAL A 196 -18.27 8.19 -2.14
N TRP A 197 -17.76 9.39 -2.41
CA TRP A 197 -17.30 9.80 -3.73
C TRP A 197 -15.79 10.02 -3.71
N LEU A 198 -15.07 9.21 -4.46
CA LEU A 198 -13.62 9.33 -4.64
C LEU A 198 -13.35 10.00 -5.99
N VAL A 199 -12.82 11.21 -5.98
CA VAL A 199 -12.57 11.98 -7.20
C VAL A 199 -11.09 11.94 -7.54
N PHE A 200 -10.76 11.37 -8.69
CA PHE A 200 -9.40 11.37 -9.22
C PHE A 200 -9.01 12.76 -9.71
N THR A 201 -7.86 13.23 -9.26
CA THR A 201 -7.24 14.48 -9.73
C THR A 201 -5.92 14.14 -10.42
N ALA A 202 -5.50 14.99 -11.35
CA ALA A 202 -4.18 14.84 -11.96
C ALA A 202 -3.12 15.10 -10.89
N HIS A 203 -2.06 14.30 -10.86
CA HIS A 203 -0.95 14.55 -9.95
C HIS A 203 -0.04 15.61 -10.57
N PRO A 204 0.10 16.81 -9.98
CA PRO A 204 0.70 17.98 -10.64
C PRO A 204 2.19 17.83 -10.97
N THR A 205 2.84 16.77 -10.50
CA THR A 205 4.30 16.54 -10.59
C THR A 205 4.70 15.15 -11.06
N GLU A 206 3.78 14.34 -11.61
CA GLU A 206 4.13 12.97 -11.98
C GLU A 206 4.86 12.89 -13.33
N ILE A 207 6.10 13.38 -13.32
CA ILE A 207 7.08 13.34 -14.41
C ILE A 207 7.64 11.90 -14.59
N VAL A 208 7.30 10.98 -13.69
CA VAL A 208 7.74 9.58 -13.73
C VAL A 208 7.02 8.81 -14.83
N ARG A 209 7.77 8.23 -15.76
CA ARG A 209 7.22 7.46 -16.90
C ARG A 209 6.43 6.23 -16.44
N HIS A 210 5.34 5.89 -17.14
CA HIS A 210 4.58 4.65 -16.89
C HIS A 210 5.48 3.40 -16.87
N THR A 211 6.50 3.38 -17.73
CA THR A 211 7.50 2.31 -17.78
C THR A 211 8.26 2.12 -16.47
N ILE A 212 8.45 3.19 -15.68
CA ILE A 212 9.06 3.12 -14.35
C ILE A 212 8.08 2.48 -13.35
N ARG A 213 6.80 2.84 -13.38
CA ARG A 213 5.79 2.17 -12.52
C ARG A 213 5.68 0.68 -12.83
N ASP A 214 5.78 0.29 -14.10
CA ASP A 214 5.79 -1.13 -14.46
C ASP A 214 7.02 -1.86 -13.90
N LYS A 215 8.20 -1.22 -13.91
CA LYS A 215 9.41 -1.74 -13.26
C LYS A 215 9.22 -1.88 -11.75
N GLN A 216 8.65 -0.87 -11.10
CA GLN A 216 8.31 -0.91 -9.67
C GLN A 216 7.40 -2.10 -9.34
N ARG A 217 6.32 -2.30 -10.12
CA ARG A 217 5.41 -3.45 -9.94
C ARG A 217 6.11 -4.79 -10.14
N ARG A 218 7.01 -4.89 -11.14
CA ARG A 218 7.79 -6.13 -11.38
C ARG A 218 8.74 -6.42 -10.22
N ILE A 219 9.47 -5.42 -9.73
CA ILE A 219 10.35 -5.57 -8.55
C ILE A 219 9.53 -5.98 -7.33
N ALA A 220 8.42 -5.32 -7.03
CA ALA A 220 7.55 -5.70 -5.91
C ALA A 220 7.01 -7.14 -6.05
N LYS A 221 6.73 -7.60 -7.28
CA LYS A 221 6.35 -8.99 -7.55
C LYS A 221 7.50 -9.97 -7.28
N ILE A 222 8.70 -9.66 -7.74
CA ILE A 222 9.89 -10.49 -7.51
C ILE A 222 10.19 -10.58 -6.00
N LEU A 223 10.11 -9.46 -5.27
CA LEU A 223 10.26 -9.43 -3.81
C LEU A 223 9.25 -10.33 -3.09
N ARG A 224 7.96 -10.26 -3.48
CA ARG A 224 6.92 -11.17 -2.96
C ARG A 224 7.24 -12.65 -3.21
N GLN A 225 7.71 -12.99 -4.41
CA GLN A 225 8.06 -14.36 -4.76
C GLN A 225 9.28 -14.84 -3.98
N LEU A 226 10.30 -13.99 -3.85
CA LEU A 226 11.52 -14.27 -3.12
C LEU A 226 11.23 -14.54 -1.64
N ASP A 227 10.42 -13.70 -1.00
CA ASP A 227 9.98 -13.93 0.38
C ASP A 227 9.20 -15.25 0.53
N SER A 228 8.29 -15.57 -0.40
CA SER A 228 7.50 -16.80 -0.36
C SER A 228 8.37 -18.06 -0.45
N VAL A 229 9.41 -18.03 -1.30
CA VAL A 229 10.35 -19.14 -1.46
C VAL A 229 11.25 -19.26 -0.23
N GLU A 230 11.79 -18.15 0.27
CA GLU A 230 12.64 -18.13 1.48
C GLU A 230 11.86 -18.61 2.72
N ASP A 231 10.61 -18.22 2.89
CA ASP A 231 9.74 -18.69 3.98
C ASP A 231 9.52 -20.21 3.89
N SER A 232 9.31 -20.73 2.68
CA SER A 232 9.12 -22.17 2.43
C SER A 232 10.40 -22.98 2.69
N LEU A 233 11.57 -22.44 2.31
CA LEU A 233 12.87 -23.08 2.54
C LEU A 233 13.24 -23.09 4.02
N LYS A 234 12.95 -21.99 4.75
CA LYS A 234 13.14 -21.92 6.20
C LYS A 234 12.35 -22.99 6.94
N ALA A 235 11.12 -23.29 6.51
CA ALA A 235 10.30 -24.35 7.09
C ALA A 235 10.94 -25.75 6.93
N ILE A 236 11.79 -25.94 5.92
CA ILE A 236 12.47 -27.21 5.60
C ILE A 236 13.94 -27.20 6.07
N GLY A 237 14.42 -26.10 6.66
CA GLY A 237 15.79 -25.95 7.15
C GLY A 237 16.85 -25.75 6.05
N LEU A 238 16.43 -25.38 4.83
CA LEU A 238 17.31 -25.06 3.71
C LEU A 238 17.52 -23.54 3.62
N SER A 239 18.71 -23.10 3.21
CA SER A 239 19.07 -21.67 3.16
C SER A 239 19.16 -21.09 1.75
N SER A 240 19.26 -21.93 0.71
CA SER A 240 19.34 -21.48 -0.68
C SER A 240 18.76 -22.53 -1.62
N SER A 241 18.09 -22.06 -2.67
CA SER A 241 17.59 -22.87 -3.79
C SER A 241 17.96 -22.21 -5.11
N TRP A 242 17.98 -23.00 -6.18
CA TRP A 242 18.14 -22.47 -7.55
C TRP A 242 17.05 -21.44 -7.90
N GLU A 243 15.85 -21.56 -7.32
CA GLU A 243 14.75 -20.59 -7.48
C GLU A 243 15.09 -19.25 -6.82
N THR A 244 15.68 -19.29 -5.63
CA THR A 244 16.12 -18.08 -4.90
C THR A 244 17.19 -17.34 -5.70
N GLU A 245 18.15 -18.06 -6.27
CA GLU A 245 19.20 -17.48 -7.10
C GLU A 245 18.63 -16.89 -8.39
N SER A 246 17.74 -17.63 -9.08
CA SER A 246 17.08 -17.13 -10.29
C SER A 246 16.24 -15.87 -10.05
N LEU A 247 15.58 -15.76 -8.89
CA LEU A 247 14.84 -14.55 -8.52
C LEU A 247 15.76 -13.37 -8.20
N ARG A 248 16.93 -13.62 -7.61
CA ARG A 248 17.97 -12.59 -7.40
C ARG A 248 18.57 -12.12 -8.72
N ASP A 249 18.79 -13.02 -9.67
CA ASP A 249 19.23 -12.66 -11.03
C ASP A 249 18.17 -11.79 -11.73
N GLN A 250 16.90 -12.18 -11.65
CA GLN A 250 15.80 -11.38 -12.20
C GLN A 250 15.70 -9.99 -11.57
N LEU A 251 15.87 -9.90 -10.24
CA LEU A 251 15.89 -8.62 -9.54
C LEU A 251 17.06 -7.75 -9.99
N THR A 252 18.25 -8.34 -10.14
CA THR A 252 19.45 -7.65 -10.63
C THR A 252 19.24 -7.09 -12.03
N GLU A 253 18.66 -7.88 -12.93
CA GLU A 253 18.39 -7.45 -14.30
C GLU A 253 17.30 -6.37 -14.37
N GLU A 254 16.26 -6.42 -13.54
CA GLU A 254 15.27 -5.33 -13.47
C GLU A 254 15.90 -4.03 -12.94
N ILE A 255 16.78 -4.10 -11.93
CA ILE A 255 17.53 -2.93 -11.44
C ILE A 255 18.44 -2.38 -12.56
N ARG A 256 19.16 -3.24 -13.30
CA ARG A 256 19.99 -2.85 -14.45
C ARG A 256 19.16 -2.18 -15.54
N LEU A 257 18.00 -2.74 -15.88
CA LEU A 257 17.09 -2.17 -16.87
C LEU A 257 16.52 -0.84 -16.39
N TRP A 258 16.27 -0.66 -15.10
CA TRP A 258 15.85 0.62 -14.54
C TRP A 258 16.96 1.66 -14.66
N TRP A 259 18.19 1.33 -14.27
CA TRP A 259 19.35 2.22 -14.41
C TRP A 259 19.51 2.77 -15.84
N ARG A 260 19.24 1.94 -16.86
CA ARG A 260 19.31 2.34 -18.28
C ARG A 260 18.06 3.06 -18.80
N THR A 261 17.01 3.17 -17.99
CA THR A 261 15.78 3.87 -18.34
C THR A 261 15.81 5.29 -17.78
N ASP A 262 15.45 6.25 -18.63
CA ASP A 262 15.28 7.64 -18.21
C ASP A 262 13.98 7.78 -17.39
N GLU A 263 14.12 8.22 -16.14
CA GLU A 263 13.00 8.26 -15.18
C GLU A 263 12.03 9.41 -15.47
N LEU A 264 12.57 10.51 -15.97
CA LEU A 264 11.83 11.73 -16.21
C LEU A 264 11.33 11.76 -17.65
N HIS A 265 10.10 12.21 -17.87
CA HIS A 265 9.68 12.62 -19.20
C HIS A 265 10.53 13.84 -19.63
N GLN A 266 11.13 13.77 -20.82
CA GLN A 266 11.85 14.90 -21.40
C GLN A 266 10.92 16.08 -21.74
N PHE A 267 9.60 15.82 -21.80
CA PHE A 267 8.56 16.79 -22.07
C PHE A 267 7.44 16.65 -21.03
N LYS A 268 6.75 17.75 -20.73
CA LYS A 268 5.56 17.71 -19.86
C LYS A 268 4.53 16.74 -20.48
N PRO A 269 3.99 15.76 -19.72
CA PRO A 269 2.96 14.86 -20.23
C PRO A 269 1.76 15.65 -20.77
N THR A 270 1.15 15.11 -21.82
CA THR A 270 -0.08 15.70 -22.36
C THR A 270 -1.24 15.41 -21.42
N VAL A 271 -2.33 16.18 -21.53
CA VAL A 271 -3.54 15.94 -20.74
C VAL A 271 -4.10 14.53 -21.00
N LEU A 272 -3.94 14.00 -22.22
CA LEU A 272 -4.38 12.64 -22.55
C LEU A 272 -3.50 11.56 -21.91
N ASP A 273 -2.20 11.82 -21.73
CA ASP A 273 -1.32 10.90 -20.98
C ASP A 273 -1.75 10.82 -19.51
N GLU A 274 -2.12 11.95 -18.90
CA GLU A 274 -2.68 11.97 -17.55
C GLU A 274 -4.01 11.21 -17.46
N VAL A 275 -4.88 11.35 -18.47
CA VAL A 275 -6.14 10.60 -18.57
C VAL A 275 -5.85 9.10 -18.64
N ASP A 276 -4.94 8.66 -19.51
CA ASP A 276 -4.58 7.25 -19.64
C ASP A 276 -3.98 6.71 -18.33
N HIS A 277 -3.15 7.51 -17.64
CA HIS A 277 -2.65 7.15 -16.31
C HIS A 277 -3.76 6.98 -15.28
N ALA A 278 -4.74 7.88 -15.23
CA ALA A 278 -5.87 7.76 -14.31
C ALA A 278 -6.71 6.51 -14.63
N LEU A 279 -7.00 6.28 -15.91
CA LEU A 279 -7.76 5.12 -16.39
C LEU A 279 -7.05 3.79 -16.16
N HIS A 280 -5.71 3.79 -16.12
CA HIS A 280 -4.92 2.61 -15.79
C HIS A 280 -5.26 2.06 -14.40
N TYR A 281 -5.44 2.91 -13.38
CA TYR A 281 -5.85 2.45 -12.04
C TYR A 281 -7.24 1.82 -12.03
N PHE A 282 -8.18 2.37 -12.81
CA PHE A 282 -9.49 1.76 -12.99
C PHE A 282 -9.39 0.37 -13.61
N ARG A 283 -8.53 0.23 -14.62
CA ARG A 283 -8.29 -1.03 -15.30
C ARG A 283 -7.64 -2.06 -14.39
N GLU A 284 -6.59 -1.72 -13.67
CA GLU A 284 -5.77 -2.71 -12.96
C GLU A 284 -6.24 -3.04 -11.54
N VAL A 285 -6.94 -2.12 -10.87
CA VAL A 285 -7.22 -2.26 -9.43
C VAL A 285 -8.68 -2.03 -9.09
N ILE A 286 -9.23 -0.88 -9.45
CA ILE A 286 -10.51 -0.42 -8.86
C ILE A 286 -11.67 -1.31 -9.27
N PHE A 287 -11.74 -1.71 -10.54
CA PHE A 287 -12.84 -2.52 -11.06
C PHE A 287 -12.98 -3.85 -10.30
N ASP A 288 -11.85 -4.49 -9.99
CA ASP A 288 -11.82 -5.77 -9.28
C ASP A 288 -11.92 -5.59 -7.75
N ALA A 289 -11.39 -4.49 -7.21
CA ALA A 289 -11.39 -4.21 -5.76
C ALA A 289 -12.78 -3.84 -5.22
N ILE A 290 -13.63 -3.19 -6.01
CA ILE A 290 -14.95 -2.73 -5.55
C ILE A 290 -15.88 -3.88 -5.15
N PRO A 291 -16.09 -4.94 -5.94
CA PRO A 291 -16.86 -6.10 -5.50
C PRO A 291 -16.37 -6.70 -4.18
N HIS A 292 -15.04 -6.75 -3.98
CA HIS A 292 -14.45 -7.22 -2.72
C HIS A 292 -14.75 -6.29 -1.54
N LEU A 293 -14.76 -4.97 -1.73
CA LEU A 293 -15.13 -4.00 -0.71
C LEU A 293 -16.58 -4.23 -0.22
N TYR A 294 -17.52 -4.40 -1.15
CA TYR A 294 -18.93 -4.66 -0.82
C TYR A 294 -19.09 -5.98 -0.08
N LYS A 295 -18.45 -7.05 -0.57
CA LYS A 295 -18.48 -8.36 0.09
C LYS A 295 -17.89 -8.31 1.51
N ARG A 296 -16.83 -7.54 1.74
CA ARG A 296 -16.21 -7.34 3.06
C ARG A 296 -17.15 -6.63 4.02
N LEU A 297 -17.81 -5.57 3.57
CA LEU A 297 -18.82 -4.85 4.36
C LEU A 297 -19.98 -5.79 4.73
N GLU A 298 -20.52 -6.49 3.74
CA GLU A 298 -21.64 -7.42 3.91
C GLU A 298 -21.33 -8.51 4.92
N THR A 299 -20.20 -9.20 4.74
CA THR A 299 -19.76 -10.26 5.65
C THR A 299 -19.61 -9.75 7.09
N ALA A 300 -19.02 -8.56 7.25
CA ALA A 300 -18.77 -8.00 8.57
C ALA A 300 -20.05 -7.55 9.29
N VAL A 301 -20.99 -6.95 8.55
CA VAL A 301 -22.29 -6.56 9.09
C VAL A 301 -23.08 -7.79 9.51
N TYR A 302 -23.24 -8.78 8.63
CA TYR A 302 -24.03 -9.97 8.94
C TYR A 302 -23.44 -10.80 10.09
N GLY A 303 -22.11 -10.82 10.24
CA GLY A 303 -21.45 -11.48 11.36
C GLY A 303 -21.84 -10.91 12.73
N SER A 304 -22.11 -9.60 12.82
CA SER A 304 -22.47 -8.94 14.09
C SER A 304 -23.98 -8.70 14.23
N PHE A 305 -24.64 -8.35 13.12
CA PHE A 305 -26.04 -7.94 13.01
C PHE A 305 -26.75 -8.70 11.86
N PRO A 306 -27.13 -9.97 12.04
CA PRO A 306 -27.67 -10.83 10.96
C PRO A 306 -28.97 -10.34 10.31
N LYS A 307 -29.76 -9.52 11.00
CA LYS A 307 -31.04 -9.00 10.52
C LYS A 307 -30.95 -7.65 9.79
N MET A 308 -29.74 -7.12 9.65
CA MET A 308 -29.50 -5.83 9.01
C MET A 308 -29.63 -5.97 7.49
N GLN A 309 -29.98 -4.89 6.80
CA GLN A 309 -30.06 -4.87 5.34
C GLN A 309 -28.86 -4.13 4.77
N MET A 310 -28.25 -4.70 3.73
CA MET A 310 -27.23 -4.01 2.94
C MET A 310 -27.80 -2.79 2.21
N PRO A 311 -26.98 -1.75 1.96
CA PRO A 311 -27.44 -0.59 1.22
C PRO A 311 -27.86 -1.01 -0.19
N ARG A 312 -29.08 -0.59 -0.59
CA ARG A 312 -29.63 -0.89 -1.93
C ARG A 312 -28.94 -0.12 -3.06
N ARG A 313 -28.21 0.96 -2.72
CA ARG A 313 -27.49 1.80 -3.66
C ARG A 313 -25.99 1.52 -3.54
N ASN A 314 -25.28 1.73 -4.64
CA ASN A 314 -23.82 1.74 -4.63
C ASN A 314 -23.34 2.91 -3.76
N PHE A 315 -22.83 2.59 -2.57
CA PHE A 315 -22.36 3.56 -1.58
C PHE A 315 -20.97 4.11 -1.90
N CYS A 316 -20.24 3.49 -2.82
CA CYS A 316 -18.89 3.92 -3.22
C CYS A 316 -18.88 4.19 -4.73
N GLN A 317 -18.62 5.44 -5.09
CA GLN A 317 -18.63 5.96 -6.45
C GLN A 317 -17.34 6.71 -6.74
N PHE A 318 -17.03 6.83 -8.04
CA PHE A 318 -15.82 7.50 -8.50
C PHE A 318 -16.14 8.62 -9.47
N GLY A 319 -15.46 9.74 -9.29
CA GLY A 319 -15.38 10.84 -10.24
C GLY A 319 -13.96 11.03 -10.75
N SER A 320 -13.79 11.86 -11.78
CA SER A 320 -12.47 12.28 -12.24
C SER A 320 -12.52 13.70 -12.76
N TRP A 321 -11.54 14.51 -12.36
CA TRP A 321 -11.25 15.83 -12.93
C TRP A 321 -10.23 15.74 -14.07
N VAL A 322 -9.52 14.62 -14.19
CA VAL A 322 -8.46 14.42 -15.18
C VAL A 322 -9.05 14.48 -16.59
N GLY A 323 -8.54 15.39 -17.42
CA GLY A 323 -9.03 15.63 -18.80
C GLY A 323 -10.25 16.54 -18.92
N ALA A 324 -10.83 17.00 -17.81
CA ALA A 324 -12.03 17.84 -17.81
C ALA A 324 -11.85 19.16 -17.04
N ASP A 325 -11.05 19.18 -15.97
CA ASP A 325 -10.78 20.39 -15.21
C ASP A 325 -9.89 21.36 -16.00
N ARG A 326 -10.42 22.55 -16.25
CA ARG A 326 -9.81 23.58 -17.11
C ARG A 326 -9.29 24.76 -16.31
N ASP A 327 -9.49 24.76 -14.99
CA ASP A 327 -9.11 25.89 -14.15
C ASP A 327 -7.58 26.07 -14.18
N GLY A 328 -7.12 27.23 -14.64
CA GLY A 328 -5.70 27.53 -14.79
C GLY A 328 -4.92 26.69 -15.84
N ASN A 329 -5.57 25.83 -16.63
CA ASN A 329 -4.89 24.93 -17.57
C ASN A 329 -5.42 25.04 -19.02
N PRO A 330 -4.77 25.83 -19.90
CA PRO A 330 -5.22 26.03 -21.28
C PRO A 330 -5.08 24.76 -22.15
N SER A 331 -4.28 23.78 -21.72
CA SER A 331 -4.09 22.52 -22.45
C SER A 331 -5.34 21.63 -22.43
N VAL A 332 -6.29 21.87 -21.51
CA VAL A 332 -7.57 21.16 -21.48
C VAL A 332 -8.56 21.84 -22.43
N THR A 333 -8.61 21.33 -23.67
CA THR A 333 -9.52 21.81 -24.71
C THR A 333 -10.83 21.01 -24.72
N PRO A 334 -11.93 21.53 -25.32
CA PRO A 334 -13.17 20.75 -25.45
C PRO A 334 -12.98 19.43 -26.19
N GLN A 335 -12.05 19.38 -27.16
CA GLN A 335 -11.68 18.18 -27.89
C GLN A 335 -11.05 17.14 -26.96
N VAL A 336 -10.14 17.57 -26.08
CA VAL A 336 -9.53 16.69 -25.06
C VAL A 336 -10.60 16.15 -24.12
N THR A 337 -11.49 16.97 -23.60
CA THR A 337 -12.57 16.51 -22.71
C THR A 337 -13.51 15.51 -23.40
N TRP A 338 -13.83 15.71 -24.68
CA TRP A 338 -14.60 14.73 -25.46
C TRP A 338 -13.85 13.41 -25.66
N GLN A 339 -12.54 13.48 -25.96
CA GLN A 339 -11.70 12.30 -26.09
C GLN A 339 -11.61 11.53 -24.76
N THR A 340 -11.44 12.23 -23.63
CA THR A 340 -11.47 11.66 -22.28
C THR A 340 -12.77 10.90 -22.02
N ALA A 341 -13.93 11.48 -22.34
CA ALA A 341 -15.22 10.81 -22.20
C ALA A 341 -15.32 9.55 -23.08
N CYS A 342 -14.81 9.61 -24.32
CA CYS A 342 -14.73 8.44 -25.20
C CYS A 342 -13.84 7.33 -24.62
N TYR A 343 -12.69 7.68 -24.03
CA TYR A 343 -11.76 6.72 -23.42
C TYR A 343 -12.36 6.05 -22.19
N GLN A 344 -12.97 6.84 -21.29
CA GLN A 344 -13.71 6.35 -20.13
C GLN A 344 -14.82 5.38 -20.55
N ARG A 345 -15.64 5.76 -21.54
CA ARG A 345 -16.71 4.91 -22.07
C ARG A 345 -16.16 3.60 -22.64
N ARG A 346 -15.09 3.67 -23.44
CA ARG A 346 -14.47 2.49 -24.05
C ARG A 346 -13.96 1.52 -22.99
N LEU A 347 -13.24 2.02 -21.99
CA LEU A 347 -12.70 1.20 -20.90
C LEU A 347 -13.81 0.41 -20.18
N VAL A 348 -14.92 1.07 -19.85
CA VAL A 348 -16.05 0.42 -19.16
C VAL A 348 -16.69 -0.65 -20.04
N LEU A 349 -16.90 -0.37 -21.33
CA LEU A 349 -17.47 -1.32 -22.27
C LEU A 349 -16.56 -2.55 -22.46
N GLU A 350 -15.25 -2.35 -22.65
CA GLU A 350 -14.27 -3.43 -22.78
C GLU A 350 -14.29 -4.34 -21.54
N ARG A 351 -14.35 -3.75 -20.33
CA ARG A 351 -14.44 -4.51 -19.08
C ARG A 351 -15.72 -5.33 -18.98
N TYR A 352 -16.88 -4.74 -19.30
CA TYR A 352 -18.13 -5.49 -19.28
C TYR A 352 -18.17 -6.61 -20.31
N VAL A 353 -17.65 -6.37 -21.52
CA VAL A 353 -17.56 -7.41 -22.56
C VAL A 353 -16.70 -8.58 -22.06
N HIS A 354 -15.52 -8.31 -21.49
CA HIS A 354 -14.69 -9.36 -20.90
C HIS A 354 -15.38 -10.10 -19.75
N SER A 355 -16.06 -9.39 -18.84
CA SER A 355 -16.79 -10.04 -17.74
C SER A 355 -17.93 -10.93 -18.23
N ILE A 356 -18.68 -10.50 -19.25
CA ILE A 356 -19.75 -11.30 -19.85
C ILE A 356 -19.17 -12.54 -20.55
N GLN A 357 -18.06 -12.39 -21.26
CA GLN A 357 -17.39 -13.51 -21.92
C GLN A 357 -16.92 -14.55 -20.88
N SER A 358 -16.24 -14.13 -19.81
CA SER A 358 -15.87 -15.03 -18.72
C SER A 358 -17.07 -15.70 -18.05
N LEU A 359 -18.18 -14.97 -17.89
CA LEU A 359 -19.41 -15.53 -17.33
C LEU A 359 -20.03 -16.58 -18.27
N SER A 360 -20.00 -16.34 -19.59
CA SER A 360 -20.51 -17.28 -20.60
C SER A 360 -19.73 -18.60 -20.62
N GLU A 361 -18.42 -18.55 -20.38
CA GLU A 361 -17.57 -19.74 -20.26
C GLU A 361 -17.82 -20.50 -18.95
N LEU A 362 -18.15 -19.78 -17.86
CA LEU A 362 -18.38 -20.36 -16.54
C LEU A 362 -19.78 -20.97 -16.40
N LEU A 363 -20.82 -20.28 -16.87
CA LEU A 363 -22.23 -20.70 -16.75
C LEU A 363 -22.61 -21.76 -17.78
N SER A 364 -21.99 -22.93 -17.70
CA SER A 364 -22.26 -24.11 -18.54
C SER A 364 -23.44 -24.98 -18.03
N LEU A 365 -24.39 -24.37 -17.33
CA LEU A 365 -25.49 -25.07 -16.67
C LEU A 365 -26.38 -25.80 -17.67
N SER A 366 -26.75 -27.04 -17.33
CA SER A 366 -27.61 -27.89 -18.16
C SER A 366 -29.05 -27.86 -17.66
N LEU A 367 -30.00 -27.73 -18.58
CA LEU A 367 -31.44 -27.87 -18.30
C LEU A 367 -31.80 -29.24 -17.70
N HIS A 368 -30.95 -30.26 -17.87
CA HIS A 368 -31.17 -31.58 -17.27
C HIS A 368 -30.87 -31.62 -15.76
N TRP A 369 -30.04 -30.71 -15.26
CA TRP A 369 -29.54 -30.72 -13.89
C TRP A 369 -29.82 -29.42 -13.13
N SER A 370 -30.56 -28.49 -13.72
CA SER A 370 -30.83 -27.17 -13.14
C SER A 370 -32.21 -26.67 -13.55
N ASP A 371 -32.96 -26.18 -12.56
CA ASP A 371 -34.20 -25.48 -12.80
C ASP A 371 -33.92 -24.05 -13.26
N VAL A 372 -34.52 -23.65 -14.38
CA VAL A 372 -34.36 -22.32 -14.96
C VAL A 372 -35.68 -21.56 -14.86
N LEU A 373 -35.60 -20.29 -14.47
CA LEU A 373 -36.78 -19.42 -14.37
C LEU A 373 -37.42 -19.25 -15.76
N PRO A 374 -38.77 -19.32 -15.88
CA PRO A 374 -39.46 -19.16 -17.17
C PRO A 374 -39.09 -17.86 -17.90
N ASP A 375 -39.01 -16.74 -17.18
CA ASP A 375 -38.66 -15.43 -17.73
C ASP A 375 -37.28 -15.43 -18.43
N LEU A 376 -36.32 -16.21 -17.90
CA LEU A 376 -34.99 -16.33 -18.50
C LEU A 376 -35.04 -17.16 -19.79
N LEU A 377 -35.83 -18.24 -19.83
CA LEU A 377 -36.01 -19.05 -21.03
C LEU A 377 -36.66 -18.25 -22.16
N GLU A 378 -37.70 -17.49 -21.85
CA GLU A 378 -38.39 -16.62 -22.82
C GLU A 378 -37.44 -15.56 -23.40
N SER A 379 -36.51 -15.04 -22.58
CA SER A 379 -35.52 -14.06 -23.05
C SER A 379 -34.48 -14.60 -24.04
N LEU A 380 -34.30 -15.92 -24.13
CA LEU A 380 -33.37 -16.57 -25.06
C LEU A 380 -33.98 -16.87 -26.42
N GLU A 381 -35.31 -16.80 -26.54
CA GLU A 381 -36.05 -17.06 -27.78
C GLU A 381 -36.20 -15.80 -28.67
N GLN A 382 -35.81 -14.62 -28.16
CA GLN A 382 -35.80 -13.32 -28.86
C GLN A 382 -34.43 -13.03 -29.48
#